data_AF-A0AAD4T3D7-F1
#
_entry.id   AF-A0AAD4T3D7-F1
#
_cell.length_a   1.000
_cell.length_b   1.000
_cell.length_c   1.000
_cell.angle_alpha   90.00
_cell.angle_beta   90.00
_cell.angle_gamma   90.00
#
_symmetry.space_group_name_H-M   'P 1'
#
loop_
_entity.id
_entity.type
_entity.pdbx_description
1 polymer ?
#
loop_
_entity_poly.entity_id
_entity_poly.type
_entity_poly.pdbx_seq_one_letter_code
_entity_poly.pdbx_strand_id
1 'polypeptide(L)'
;EIGEIGESSCTATELQEIGESSSNSQSFIGIKRMGELYPKPFCNALKDICSSSSEDRFSDQSVLLCNFWEQMLKDPLWHPFKVSLVDGKHQELLDEEDKLLKGLKNAWGEEAYFTVVNALLELNEYNPNGRYPVQELWNFEENRRATVNEGVEALAGRLRMYYPTNTTTRGRNLEKTGKKA
;
A
#
# COMPACT_ATOMS: atom_id res chain seq x y z
N GLU A 1 -43.77 16.40 -7.57
CA GLU A 1 -42.45 16.60 -6.92
C GLU A 1 -42.05 15.30 -6.28
N ILE A 2 -41.06 14.64 -6.86
CA ILE A 2 -40.34 13.51 -6.26
C ILE A 2 -38.88 13.94 -6.35
N GLY A 3 -38.29 14.17 -5.17
CA GLY A 3 -37.02 14.84 -5.01
C GLY A 3 -35.87 14.11 -5.68
N GLU A 4 -34.99 14.91 -6.25
CA GLU A 4 -33.67 14.53 -6.76
C GLU A 4 -32.91 13.75 -5.68
N ILE A 5 -32.68 12.47 -5.93
CA ILE A 5 -31.68 11.69 -5.21
C ILE A 5 -30.34 12.15 -5.79
N GLY A 6 -29.65 12.98 -5.02
CA GLY A 6 -28.39 13.59 -5.40
C GLY A 6 -27.42 12.55 -5.96
N GLU A 7 -26.88 12.88 -7.12
CA GLU A 7 -25.71 12.26 -7.70
C GLU A 7 -24.62 12.18 -6.62
N SER A 8 -24.50 11.02 -5.99
CA SER A 8 -23.30 10.67 -5.25
C SER A 8 -22.25 10.37 -6.29
N SER A 9 -21.69 11.45 -6.83
CA SER A 9 -20.43 11.45 -7.55
C SER A 9 -19.41 10.83 -6.60
N CYS A 10 -19.23 9.51 -6.73
CA CYS A 10 -18.08 8.82 -6.21
C CYS A 10 -16.89 9.38 -6.99
N THR A 11 -16.38 10.53 -6.53
CA THR A 11 -15.03 10.93 -6.88
C THR A 11 -14.16 9.79 -6.39
N ALA A 12 -13.74 8.96 -7.34
CA ALA A 12 -12.68 8.00 -7.18
C ALA A 12 -11.63 8.72 -6.35
N THR A 13 -11.52 8.32 -5.08
CA THR A 13 -10.40 8.72 -4.26
C THR A 13 -9.25 7.98 -4.90
N GLU A 14 -8.65 8.70 -5.84
CA GLU A 14 -7.27 8.64 -6.26
C GLU A 14 -6.58 7.51 -5.51
N LEU A 15 -6.52 6.38 -6.20
CA LEU A 15 -5.46 5.43 -5.96
C LEU A 15 -4.22 6.28 -5.89
N GLN A 16 -3.67 6.44 -4.70
CA GLN A 16 -2.29 6.83 -4.58
C GLN A 16 -1.54 5.64 -5.14
N GLU A 17 -1.41 5.63 -6.47
CA GLU A 17 -0.35 4.97 -7.19
C GLU A 17 0.92 5.35 -6.44
N ILE A 18 1.38 4.42 -5.63
CA ILE A 18 2.68 4.52 -5.00
C ILE A 18 3.67 4.24 -6.14
N GLY A 19 3.81 5.21 -7.04
CA GLY A 19 4.51 4.99 -8.30
C GLY A 19 4.57 6.16 -9.27
N GLU A 20 3.54 7.02 -9.38
CA GLU A 20 3.63 8.14 -10.33
C GLU A 20 3.00 9.44 -9.79
N SER A 21 3.86 10.32 -9.26
CA SER A 21 3.58 11.74 -9.16
C SER A 21 4.49 12.44 -10.15
N SER A 22 3.90 13.07 -11.17
CA SER A 22 4.56 13.93 -12.15
C SER A 22 5.25 15.13 -11.47
N SER A 23 6.43 14.88 -10.92
CA SER A 23 7.53 15.84 -10.71
C SER A 23 8.77 15.01 -10.35
N ASN A 24 9.87 15.27 -11.04
CA ASN A 24 11.02 14.38 -11.28
C ASN A 24 11.93 14.07 -10.05
N SER A 25 11.36 13.74 -8.89
CA SER A 25 12.05 13.12 -7.75
C SER A 25 11.05 12.48 -6.78
N GLN A 26 10.42 11.38 -7.19
CA GLN A 26 9.53 10.64 -6.31
C GLN A 26 10.39 9.95 -5.25
N SER A 27 10.31 10.39 -3.99
CA SER A 27 10.97 9.68 -2.91
C SER A 27 10.29 8.32 -2.77
N PHE A 28 11.02 7.23 -3.04
CA PHE A 28 10.54 5.85 -2.91
C PHE A 28 10.26 5.44 -1.45
N ILE A 29 10.52 6.35 -0.50
CA ILE A 29 10.20 6.18 0.91
C ILE A 29 8.85 6.84 1.21
N GLY A 30 7.92 6.08 1.79
CA GLY A 30 6.61 6.57 2.20
C GLY A 30 6.00 5.75 3.33
N ILE A 31 4.71 5.95 3.57
CA ILE A 31 3.95 5.17 4.56
C ILE A 31 3.11 4.12 3.82
N LYS A 32 3.26 2.85 4.20
CA LYS A 32 2.39 1.77 3.77
C LYS A 32 1.45 1.39 4.91
N ARG A 33 0.20 1.03 4.60
CA ARG A 33 -0.74 0.46 5.57
C ARG A 33 -0.76 -1.06 5.41
N MET A 34 -0.03 -1.73 6.29
CA MET A 34 0.14 -3.20 6.25
C MET A 34 -1.19 -3.87 6.57
N GLY A 35 -1.71 -4.67 5.64
CA GLY A 35 -2.99 -5.34 5.78
C GLY A 35 -4.19 -4.59 5.22
N GLU A 36 -3.98 -3.46 4.53
CA GLU A 36 -5.06 -2.71 3.88
C GLU A 36 -5.43 -3.31 2.51
N LEU A 37 -6.73 -3.41 2.24
CA LEU A 37 -7.25 -3.79 0.94
C LEU A 37 -7.59 -2.54 0.12
N TYR A 38 -7.47 -2.65 -1.20
CA TYR A 38 -7.88 -1.60 -2.13
C TYR A 38 -8.90 -2.18 -3.13
N PRO A 39 -9.89 -1.40 -3.60
CA PRO A 39 -10.88 -1.89 -4.57
C PRO A 39 -10.30 -2.20 -5.96
N LYS A 40 -9.21 -1.54 -6.39
CA LYS A 40 -8.67 -1.64 -7.76
C LYS A 40 -8.36 -3.09 -8.20
N PRO A 41 -7.64 -3.92 -7.42
CA PRO A 41 -7.40 -5.31 -7.79
C PRO A 41 -8.70 -6.13 -7.99
N PHE A 42 -9.75 -5.86 -7.20
CA PHE A 42 -11.04 -6.53 -7.39
C PHE A 42 -11.75 -6.06 -8.66
N CYS A 43 -11.63 -4.77 -8.99
CA CYS A 43 -12.18 -4.21 -10.23
C CYS A 43 -11.47 -4.77 -11.47
N ASN A 44 -10.14 -4.89 -11.43
CA ASN A 44 -9.35 -5.49 -12.51
C ASN A 44 -9.75 -6.95 -12.73
N ALA A 45 -9.80 -7.76 -11.67
CA ALA A 45 -10.18 -9.15 -11.77
C ALA A 45 -11.61 -9.33 -12.33
N LEU A 46 -12.53 -8.43 -12.00
CA LEU A 46 -13.87 -8.37 -12.57
C LEU A 46 -13.88 -8.08 -14.08
N LYS A 47 -13.06 -7.12 -14.53
CA LYS A 47 -12.95 -6.77 -15.95
C LYS A 47 -12.44 -7.95 -16.78
N ASP A 48 -11.52 -8.74 -16.24
CA ASP A 48 -10.98 -9.92 -16.90
C ASP A 48 -12.03 -11.05 -17.03
N ILE A 49 -12.89 -11.23 -16.02
CA ILE A 49 -13.94 -12.25 -16.02
C ILE A 49 -15.13 -11.85 -16.91
N CYS A 50 -15.48 -10.56 -16.93
CA CYS A 50 -16.67 -10.05 -17.58
C CYS A 50 -16.33 -9.16 -18.78
N SER A 51 -16.17 -9.73 -19.97
CA SER A 51 -15.79 -8.98 -21.18
C SER A 51 -16.86 -8.01 -21.73
N SER A 52 -18.00 -7.80 -21.07
CA SER A 52 -19.18 -7.15 -21.65
C SER A 52 -19.96 -6.18 -20.76
N SER A 53 -19.51 -5.87 -19.54
CA SER A 53 -20.23 -4.95 -18.64
C SER A 53 -19.62 -3.55 -18.60
N SER A 54 -20.42 -2.54 -18.24
CA SER A 54 -19.99 -1.15 -18.12
C SER A 54 -19.06 -0.95 -16.93
N GLU A 55 -18.10 -0.02 -17.04
CA GLU A 55 -17.07 0.23 -16.02
C GLU A 55 -17.66 0.58 -14.64
N ASP A 56 -18.74 1.35 -14.60
CA ASP A 56 -19.38 1.79 -13.36
C ASP A 56 -19.88 0.61 -12.50
N ARG A 57 -20.38 -0.46 -13.15
CA ARG A 57 -20.88 -1.66 -12.46
C ARG A 57 -19.75 -2.44 -11.78
N PHE A 58 -18.55 -2.40 -12.35
CA PHE A 58 -17.38 -3.04 -11.75
C PHE A 58 -16.85 -2.27 -10.56
N SER A 59 -16.91 -0.94 -10.60
CA SER A 59 -16.51 -0.08 -9.49
C SER A 59 -17.32 -0.40 -8.23
N ASP A 60 -18.65 -0.34 -8.29
CA ASP A 60 -19.50 -0.60 -7.12
C ASP A 60 -19.30 -2.02 -6.56
N GLN A 61 -19.25 -3.02 -7.44
CA GLN A 61 -19.06 -4.41 -7.03
C GLN A 61 -17.68 -4.62 -6.38
N SER A 62 -16.64 -3.97 -6.89
CA SER A 62 -15.28 -4.05 -6.34
C SER A 62 -15.20 -3.47 -4.92
N VAL A 63 -15.91 -2.36 -4.66
CA VAL A 63 -15.98 -1.73 -3.34
C VAL A 63 -16.72 -2.64 -2.36
N LEU A 64 -17.86 -3.22 -2.77
CA LEU A 64 -18.61 -4.15 -1.93
C LEU A 64 -17.77 -5.39 -1.56
N LEU A 65 -17.05 -5.94 -2.53
CA LEU A 65 -16.17 -7.09 -2.30
C LEU A 65 -14.99 -6.74 -1.39
N CYS A 66 -14.36 -5.59 -1.60
CA CYS A 66 -13.29 -5.08 -0.74
C CYS A 66 -13.78 -4.96 0.72
N ASN A 67 -14.93 -4.31 0.93
CA ASN A 67 -15.53 -4.16 2.26
C ASN A 67 -15.86 -5.50 2.93
N PHE A 68 -16.38 -6.46 2.16
CA PHE A 68 -16.64 -7.81 2.67
C PHE A 68 -15.36 -8.47 3.19
N TRP A 69 -14.29 -8.45 2.39
CA TRP A 69 -13.02 -9.05 2.81
C TRP A 69 -12.36 -8.30 3.96
N GLU A 70 -12.46 -6.98 4.02
CA GLU A 70 -12.00 -6.23 5.19
C GLU A 70 -12.71 -6.64 6.48
N GLN A 71 -14.00 -6.97 6.41
CA GLN A 71 -14.74 -7.50 7.56
C GLN A 71 -14.31 -8.92 7.89
N MET A 72 -14.15 -9.78 6.88
CA MET A 72 -13.67 -11.15 7.08
C MET A 72 -12.28 -11.17 7.72
N LEU A 73 -11.34 -10.34 7.24
CA LEU A 73 -9.98 -10.24 7.80
C LEU A 73 -9.95 -9.80 9.27
N LYS A 74 -10.99 -9.09 9.73
CA LYS A 74 -11.15 -8.65 11.13
C LYS A 74 -11.86 -9.68 12.00
N ASP A 75 -12.50 -10.69 11.40
CA ASP A 75 -13.27 -11.69 12.15
C ASP A 75 -12.31 -12.65 12.88
N PRO A 76 -12.28 -12.66 14.23
CA PRO A 76 -11.43 -13.57 14.98
C PRO A 76 -11.81 -15.05 14.81
N LEU A 77 -13.01 -15.35 14.31
CA LEU A 77 -13.44 -16.73 14.05
C LEU A 77 -12.88 -17.29 12.73
N TRP A 78 -12.38 -16.43 11.85
CA TRP A 78 -11.75 -16.86 10.61
C TRP A 78 -10.23 -16.64 10.66
N HIS A 79 -9.51 -17.72 10.96
CA HIS A 79 -8.05 -17.76 11.02
C HIS A 79 -7.54 -18.88 10.11
N PRO A 80 -7.42 -18.63 8.78
CA PRO A 80 -7.05 -19.65 7.80
C PRO A 80 -5.54 -19.91 7.82
N PHE A 81 -5.03 -20.28 8.98
CA PHE A 81 -3.64 -20.64 9.22
C PHE A 81 -3.55 -22.01 9.89
N LYS A 82 -2.50 -22.75 9.54
CA LYS A 82 -2.16 -24.05 10.10
C LYS A 82 -0.77 -24.00 10.72
N VAL A 83 -0.62 -24.63 11.88
CA VAL A 83 0.69 -24.80 12.50
C VAL A 83 1.42 -25.95 11.84
N SER A 84 2.59 -25.67 11.27
CA SER A 84 3.47 -26.66 10.65
C SER A 84 4.86 -26.62 11.28
N LEU A 85 5.56 -27.76 11.26
CA LEU A 85 6.95 -27.85 11.73
C LEU A 85 7.90 -27.57 10.57
N VAL A 86 8.55 -26.41 10.58
CA VAL A 86 9.53 -25.99 9.57
C VAL A 86 10.85 -25.71 10.28
N ASP A 87 11.91 -26.40 9.88
CA ASP A 87 13.24 -26.33 10.50
C ASP A 87 13.23 -26.55 12.03
N GLY A 88 12.38 -27.47 12.50
CA GLY A 88 12.25 -27.79 13.92
C GLY A 88 11.52 -26.73 14.75
N LYS A 89 10.96 -25.69 14.11
CA LYS A 89 10.14 -24.66 14.76
C LYS A 89 8.69 -24.74 14.27
N HIS A 90 7.75 -24.58 15.20
CA HIS A 90 6.35 -24.42 14.84
C HIS A 90 6.13 -23.04 14.22
N GLN A 91 5.63 -23.01 13.00
CA GLN A 91 5.30 -21.80 12.26
C GLN A 91 3.84 -21.85 11.80
N GLU A 92 3.14 -20.72 11.89
CA GLU A 92 1.83 -20.58 11.26
C GLU A 92 2.02 -20.32 9.77
N LEU A 93 1.45 -21.19 8.94
CA LEU A 93 1.44 -21.06 7.49
C LEU A 93 0.01 -20.92 7.01
N LEU A 94 -0.19 -20.23 5.88
CA LEU A 94 -1.52 -20.09 5.27
C LEU A 94 -2.11 -21.47 4.99
N ASP A 95 -3.40 -21.64 5.31
CA ASP A 95 -4.15 -22.82 4.90
C ASP A 95 -4.62 -22.68 3.44
N GLU A 96 -3.85 -23.26 2.50
CA GLU A 96 -4.24 -23.30 1.08
C GLU A 96 -5.55 -24.05 0.81
N GLU A 97 -6.01 -24.87 1.76
CA GLU A 97 -7.27 -25.62 1.70
C GLU A 97 -8.46 -24.86 2.28
N ASP A 98 -8.27 -23.61 2.74
CA ASP A 98 -9.36 -22.79 3.26
C ASP A 98 -10.45 -22.58 2.21
N LYS A 99 -11.70 -22.86 2.62
CA LYS A 99 -12.85 -22.87 1.72
C LYS A 99 -13.19 -21.48 1.20
N LEU A 100 -13.01 -20.44 2.02
CA LEU A 100 -13.32 -19.07 1.62
C LEU A 100 -12.26 -18.54 0.65
N LEU A 101 -10.98 -18.81 0.90
CA LEU A 101 -9.90 -18.45 -0.02
C LEU A 101 -10.01 -19.19 -1.35
N LYS A 102 -10.33 -20.49 -1.35
CA LYS A 102 -10.62 -21.24 -2.58
C LYS A 102 -11.84 -20.68 -3.33
N GLY A 103 -12.90 -20.34 -2.60
CA GLY A 103 -14.08 -19.71 -3.16
C GLY A 103 -13.76 -18.36 -3.83
N LEU A 104 -12.96 -17.53 -3.17
CA LEU A 104 -12.46 -16.26 -3.70
C LEU A 104 -11.74 -16.46 -5.02
N LYS A 105 -10.73 -17.33 -5.04
CA LYS A 105 -9.92 -17.58 -6.23
C LYS A 105 -10.76 -18.08 -7.41
N ASN A 106 -11.70 -18.97 -7.14
CA ASN A 106 -12.56 -19.54 -8.18
C ASN A 106 -13.58 -18.55 -8.73
N ALA A 107 -14.14 -17.67 -7.89
CA ALA A 107 -15.19 -16.73 -8.31
C ALA A 107 -14.64 -15.41 -8.84
N TRP A 108 -13.45 -14.99 -8.38
CA TRP A 108 -12.91 -13.64 -8.61
C TRP A 108 -11.47 -13.65 -9.12
N GLY A 109 -10.91 -14.81 -9.47
CA GLY A 109 -9.60 -14.91 -10.08
C GLY A 109 -8.42 -14.76 -9.12
N GLU A 110 -7.22 -14.84 -9.69
CA GLU A 110 -5.97 -14.88 -8.91
C GLU A 110 -5.62 -13.52 -8.29
N GLU A 111 -5.88 -12.41 -8.99
CA GLU A 111 -5.54 -11.07 -8.48
C GLU A 111 -6.32 -10.72 -7.21
N ALA A 112 -7.61 -11.02 -7.17
CA ALA A 112 -8.43 -10.85 -5.97
C ALA A 112 -7.94 -11.75 -4.82
N TYR A 113 -7.62 -13.01 -5.13
CA TYR A 113 -7.06 -13.96 -4.17
C TYR A 113 -5.74 -13.46 -3.55
N PHE A 114 -4.76 -13.06 -4.38
CA PHE A 114 -3.47 -12.57 -3.89
C PHE A 114 -3.61 -11.29 -3.08
N THR A 115 -4.53 -10.40 -3.46
CA THR A 115 -4.80 -9.17 -2.72
C THR A 115 -5.25 -9.47 -1.28
N VAL A 116 -6.19 -10.40 -1.11
CA VAL A 116 -6.68 -10.81 0.22
C VAL A 116 -5.62 -11.56 1.01
N VAL A 117 -4.90 -12.50 0.37
CA VAL A 117 -3.85 -13.28 1.03
C VAL A 117 -2.71 -12.39 1.51
N ASN A 118 -2.25 -11.44 0.69
CA ASN A 118 -1.19 -10.51 1.09
C ASN A 118 -1.64 -9.66 2.29
N ALA A 119 -2.87 -9.11 2.26
CA ALA A 119 -3.38 -8.35 3.40
C ALA A 119 -3.47 -9.21 4.67
N LEU A 120 -3.93 -10.46 4.55
CA LEU A 120 -4.00 -11.39 5.66
C LEU A 120 -2.62 -11.71 6.27
N LEU A 121 -1.61 -11.97 5.43
CA LEU A 121 -0.24 -12.23 5.86
C LEU A 121 0.36 -11.00 6.56
N GLU A 122 0.17 -9.81 5.99
CA GLU A 122 0.62 -8.56 6.58
C GLU A 122 -0.04 -8.28 7.94
N LEU A 123 -1.35 -8.53 8.08
CA LEU A 123 -2.03 -8.44 9.38
C LEU A 123 -1.45 -9.42 10.40
N ASN A 124 -1.11 -10.65 9.98
CA ASN A 124 -0.54 -11.64 10.89
C ASN A 124 0.89 -11.29 11.33
N GLU A 125 1.68 -10.69 10.44
CA GLU A 125 3.06 -10.27 10.74
C GLU A 125 3.10 -9.01 11.61
N TYR A 126 2.29 -7.99 11.29
CA TYR A 126 2.39 -6.67 11.92
C TYR A 126 1.43 -6.46 13.10
N ASN A 127 0.28 -7.14 13.11
CA ASN A 127 -0.74 -6.97 14.15
C ASN A 127 -1.59 -8.23 14.36
N PRO A 128 -0.99 -9.37 14.74
CA PRO A 128 -1.68 -10.65 14.80
C PRO A 128 -2.90 -10.65 15.74
N ASN A 129 -2.83 -9.89 16.85
CA ASN A 129 -3.91 -9.80 17.83
C ASN A 129 -4.97 -8.74 17.47
N GLY A 130 -4.56 -7.64 16.85
CA GLY A 130 -5.46 -6.51 16.58
C GLY A 130 -6.24 -6.64 15.28
N ARG A 131 -5.69 -7.34 14.27
CA ARG A 131 -6.34 -7.56 12.96
C ARG A 131 -6.82 -6.28 12.27
N TYR A 132 -6.15 -5.15 12.52
CA TYR A 132 -6.38 -3.89 11.80
C TYR A 132 -5.08 -3.40 11.13
N PRO A 133 -5.17 -2.68 10.00
CA PRO A 133 -3.99 -2.24 9.29
C PRO A 133 -3.13 -1.27 10.11
N VAL A 134 -1.81 -1.43 10.03
CA VAL A 134 -0.85 -0.60 10.76
C VAL A 134 0.01 0.18 9.77
N GLN A 135 0.33 1.43 10.11
CA GLN A 135 1.23 2.25 9.30
C GLN A 135 2.68 1.83 9.52
N GLU A 136 3.42 1.65 8.42
CA GLU A 136 4.83 1.31 8.43
C GLU A 136 5.60 2.22 7.47
N LEU A 137 6.80 2.64 7.87
CA LEU A 137 7.71 3.35 6.97
C LEU A 137 8.25 2.35 5.95
N TRP A 138 8.01 2.60 4.67
CA TRP A 138 8.24 1.63 3.60
C TRP A 138 9.11 2.19 2.49
N ASN A 139 10.05 1.38 2.01
CA ASN A 139 10.78 1.60 0.79
C ASN A 139 10.06 0.84 -0.32
N PHE A 140 9.35 1.57 -1.19
CA PHE A 140 8.56 1.01 -2.28
C PHE A 140 9.41 0.53 -3.46
N GLU A 141 10.64 1.02 -3.59
CA GLU A 141 11.58 0.54 -4.61
C GLU A 141 12.16 -0.82 -4.22
N GLU A 142 12.57 -0.99 -2.96
CA GLU A 142 13.14 -2.25 -2.47
C GLU A 142 12.09 -3.23 -1.89
N ASN A 143 10.81 -2.83 -1.87
CA ASN A 143 9.70 -3.57 -1.29
C ASN A 143 10.00 -4.12 0.12
N ARG A 144 10.51 -3.26 1.00
CA ARG A 144 10.82 -3.60 2.40
C ARG A 144 10.54 -2.44 3.34
N ARG A 145 10.54 -2.74 4.64
CA ARG A 145 10.57 -1.69 5.67
C ARG A 145 11.75 -0.76 5.43
N ALA A 146 11.46 0.53 5.41
CA ALA A 146 12.45 1.58 5.34
C ALA A 146 13.03 1.86 6.72
N THR A 147 14.29 2.23 6.75
CA THR A 147 15.00 2.68 7.94
C THR A 147 14.65 4.12 8.28
N VAL A 148 14.86 4.50 9.54
CA VAL A 148 14.70 5.90 9.97
C VAL A 148 15.60 6.84 9.16
N ASN A 149 16.82 6.42 8.83
CA ASN A 149 17.74 7.22 8.02
C ASN A 149 17.19 7.47 6.61
N GLU A 150 16.69 6.44 5.94
CA GLU A 150 16.01 6.58 4.63
C GLU A 150 14.83 7.57 4.73
N GLY A 151 14.05 7.50 5.82
CA GLY A 151 12.96 8.45 6.08
C GLY A 151 13.43 9.90 6.28
N VAL A 152 14.46 10.11 7.09
CA VAL A 152 15.04 11.44 7.34
C VAL A 152 15.63 12.03 6.05
N GLU A 153 16.34 11.22 5.27
CA GLU A 153 16.92 11.64 3.99
C GLU A 153 15.85 12.02 2.98
N ALA A 154 14.78 11.22 2.86
CA ALA A 154 13.63 11.53 2.00
C ALA A 154 12.95 12.85 2.39
N LEU A 155 12.73 13.07 3.70
CA LEU A 155 12.16 14.32 4.21
C LEU A 155 13.09 15.52 3.94
N ALA A 156 14.38 15.39 4.22
CA ALA A 156 15.37 16.44 3.96
C ALA A 156 15.51 16.75 2.46
N GLY A 157 15.40 15.75 1.59
CA GLY A 157 15.36 15.90 0.14
C GLY A 157 14.15 16.72 -0.30
N ARG A 158 12.95 16.34 0.14
CA ARG A 158 11.70 17.07 -0.15
C ARG A 158 11.76 18.52 0.33
N LEU A 159 12.23 18.76 1.57
CA LEU A 159 12.36 20.11 2.11
C LEU A 159 13.32 20.98 1.30
N ARG A 160 14.45 20.42 0.82
CA ARG A 160 15.40 21.13 -0.05
C ARG A 160 14.80 21.50 -1.41
N MET A 161 13.89 20.68 -1.94
CA MET A 161 13.16 21.00 -3.17
C MET A 161 12.19 22.17 -2.98
N TYR A 162 11.42 22.17 -1.89
CA TYR A 162 10.44 23.24 -1.61
C TYR A 162 11.10 24.55 -1.16
N TYR A 163 12.25 24.46 -0.48
CA TYR A 163 13.00 25.61 0.04
C TYR A 163 14.45 25.58 -0.48
N PRO A 164 14.69 25.89 -1.77
CA PRO A 164 16.04 25.91 -2.33
C PRO A 164 16.85 27.03 -1.68
N THR A 165 17.86 26.65 -0.89
CA THR A 165 18.76 27.62 -0.26
C THR A 165 19.76 28.16 -1.28
N ASN A 166 19.76 29.48 -1.49
CA ASN A 166 20.77 30.20 -2.27
C ASN A 166 22.11 30.28 -1.51
N THR A 167 22.74 29.16 -1.17
CA THR A 167 24.10 29.18 -0.64
C THR A 167 25.09 29.14 -1.79
N THR A 168 25.30 30.31 -2.41
CA THR A 168 26.49 30.60 -3.20
C THR A 168 27.70 30.50 -2.28
N THR A 169 28.48 29.44 -2.41
CA THR A 169 29.81 29.35 -1.78
C THR A 169 30.72 30.39 -2.45
N ARG A 170 30.68 31.64 -1.96
CA ARG A 170 31.67 32.66 -2.29
C ARG A 170 32.97 32.23 -1.61
N GLY A 171 33.85 31.60 -2.38
CA GLY A 171 35.19 31.21 -1.94
C GLY A 171 35.88 32.41 -1.29
N ARG A 172 36.19 32.29 0.01
CA ARG A 172 37.11 33.20 0.68
C ARG A 172 38.52 32.84 0.23
N ASN A 173 38.97 33.45 -0.87
CA ASN A 173 40.40 33.63 -1.11
C ASN A 173 40.93 34.59 -0.03
N LEU A 174 41.59 34.02 0.99
CA LEU A 174 42.44 34.78 1.89
C LEU A 174 43.78 34.98 1.18
N GLU A 175 43.91 36.12 0.49
CA GLU A 175 45.20 36.62 0.02
C GLU A 175 46.13 36.82 1.21
N LYS A 176 47.19 36.02 1.28
CA LYS A 176 48.32 36.26 2.18
C LYS A 176 49.20 37.36 1.57
N THR A 177 48.95 38.62 1.93
CA THR A 177 49.94 39.69 1.74
C THR A 177 50.73 39.89 3.03
N GLY A 178 51.75 39.06 3.22
CA GLY A 178 52.79 39.28 4.22
C GLY A 178 53.98 40.01 3.58
N LYS A 179 53.94 41.34 3.56
CA LYS A 179 55.15 42.17 3.43
C LYS A 179 55.97 41.98 4.71
N LYS A 180 57.20 41.46 4.60
CA LYS A 180 58.24 41.69 5.61
C LYS A 180 59.32 42.57 4.97
N ALA A 181 59.58 43.67 5.67
CA ALA A 181 60.74 44.54 5.51
C ALA A 181 62.01 43.84 5.96
#